data_AF-A0A3D4D437-F1
#
_entry.id   AF-A0A3D4D437-F1
#
_cell.length_a   1.000
_cell.length_b   1.000
_cell.length_c   1.000
_cell.angle_alpha   90.00
_cell.angle_beta   90.00
_cell.angle_gamma   90.00
#
_symmetry.space_group_name_H-M   'P 1'
#
loop_
_entity.id
_entity.type
_entity.pdbx_description
1 polymer ?
#
loop_
_entity_poly.entity_id
_entity_poly.type
_entity_poly.pdbx_seq_one_letter_code
_entity_poly.pdbx_strand_id
1 'polypeptide(L)' 'MPPITSKSHEDEFIRTERFQISCGRMIRVVSVFPKQGTETPADKLKALAELEFQQGKMCA' A
#
# COMPACT_ATOMS: atom_id res chain seq x y z
N MET A 1 3.72 23.21 -20.48
CA MET A 1 4.44 22.15 -19.77
C MET A 1 3.78 21.98 -18.41
N PRO A 2 2.95 20.96 -18.20
CA PRO A 2 2.24 20.80 -16.93
C PRO A 2 3.25 20.41 -15.83
N PRO A 3 3.05 20.85 -14.57
CA PRO A 3 3.95 20.55 -13.49
C PRO A 3 3.85 19.06 -13.16
N ILE A 4 4.99 18.38 -13.14
CA ILE A 4 5.10 17.00 -12.68
C ILE A 4 4.98 17.06 -11.15
N THR A 5 3.75 17.07 -10.63
CA THR A 5 3.55 16.94 -9.20
C THR A 5 3.92 15.50 -8.85
N SER A 6 5.16 15.30 -8.38
CA SER A 6 5.55 14.07 -7.71
C SER A 6 4.68 13.96 -6.46
N LYS A 7 3.54 13.27 -6.57
CA LYS A 7 2.71 12.99 -5.40
C LYS A 7 3.55 12.12 -4.48
N SER A 8 3.97 12.70 -3.36
CA SER A 8 4.59 11.95 -2.28
C SER A 8 3.65 10.80 -1.90
N HIS A 9 4.14 9.57 -1.96
CA HIS A 9 3.40 8.31 -1.75
C HIS A 9 2.62 8.26 -0.42
N GLU A 10 2.97 9.13 0.53
CA GLU A 10 2.26 9.37 1.79
C GLU A 10 0.81 9.90 1.60
N ASP A 11 0.50 10.50 0.45
CA ASP A 11 -0.84 11.03 0.16
C ASP A 11 -1.85 10.02 -0.36
N GLU A 12 -1.43 8.77 -0.53
CA GLU A 12 -2.24 7.72 -1.17
C GLU A 12 -2.77 6.68 -0.18
N PHE A 13 -2.16 6.57 1.01
CA PHE A 13 -2.51 5.56 2.02
C PHE A 13 -2.81 6.16 3.40
N ILE A 14 -3.80 5.58 4.08
CA ILE A 14 -4.13 5.77 5.50
C ILE A 14 -3.33 4.74 6.27
N ARG A 15 -2.45 5.21 7.15
CA ARG A 15 -1.70 4.36 8.07
C ARG A 15 -2.34 4.45 9.45
N THR A 16 -2.73 3.31 10.02
CA THR A 16 -3.21 3.20 11.39
C THR A 16 -2.27 2.31 12.18
N GLU A 17 -1.83 2.78 13.34
CA GLU A 17 -0.96 2.03 14.23
C GLU A 17 -1.65 1.79 15.56
N ARG A 18 -1.53 0.58 16.10
CA ARG A 18 -1.99 0.25 17.45
C ARG A 18 -1.05 -0.73 18.14
N PHE A 19 -1.01 -0.64 19.47
CA PHE A 19 -0.27 -1.56 20.31
C PHE A 19 -1.24 -2.54 20.97
N GLN A 20 -0.89 -3.82 20.96
CA GLN A 20 -1.67 -4.88 21.60
C GLN A 20 -0.75 -5.70 22.49
N ILE A 21 -1.22 -6.10 23.66
CA ILE A 21 -0.48 -7.04 24.52
C ILE A 21 -1.03 -8.44 24.26
N SER A 22 -0.15 -9.36 23.88
CA SER A 22 -0.47 -10.78 23.72
C SER A 22 0.64 -11.62 24.30
N CYS A 23 0.30 -12.62 25.13
CA CYS A 23 1.25 -13.50 25.80
C CYS A 23 2.40 -12.76 26.51
N GLY A 24 2.10 -11.62 27.15
CA GLY A 24 3.09 -10.79 27.84
C GLY A 24 4.04 -10.00 26.93
N ARG A 25 3.79 -9.98 25.62
CA ARG A 25 4.58 -9.21 24.63
C ARG A 25 3.76 -8.07 24.07
N MET A 26 4.40 -6.91 23.92
CA MET A 26 3.82 -5.80 23.18
C MET A 26 3.98 -6.04 21.67
N ILE A 27 2.86 -6.08 20.97
CA ILE A 27 2.76 -6.25 19.53
C ILE A 27 2.38 -4.91 18.92
N ARG A 28 3.20 -4.44 17.98
CA ARG A 28 2.92 -3.25 17.17
C ARG A 28 2.20 -3.69 15.90
N VAL A 29 0.93 -3.33 15.77
CA VAL A 29 0.11 -3.63 14.59
C VAL A 29 0.04 -2.38 13.74
N VAL A 30 0.53 -2.47 12.51
CA VAL A 30 0.47 -1.39 11.51
C VAL A 30 -0.47 -1.85 10.40
N SER A 31 -1.56 -1.10 10.20
CA SER A 31 -2.49 -1.29 9.09
C SER A 31 -2.31 -0.17 8.08
N VAL A 32 -2.28 -0.53 6.80
CA VAL A 32 -2.14 0.40 5.68
C VAL A 32 -3.36 0.18 4.79
N PHE A 33 -4.15 1.23 4.58
CA PHE A 33 -5.33 1.21 3.74
C PHE A 33 -5.17 2.25 2.64
N PRO A 34 -5.60 2.03 1.40
CA PRO A 34 -5.67 3.10 0.42
C PRO A 34 -6.64 4.20 0.91
N LYS A 35 -6.27 5.48 0.76
CA LYS A 35 -7.10 6.63 1.16
C LYS A 35 -8.39 6.72 0.36
N GLN A 36 -8.36 6.26 -0.88
CA GLN A 36 -9.53 6.28 -1.75
C GLN A 36 -10.11 4.87 -1.89
N GLY A 37 -11.31 4.66 -1.35
CA GLY A 37 -12.15 3.50 -1.66
C GLY A 37 -12.78 3.58 -3.06
N THR A 38 -12.20 4.37 -3.97
CA THR A 38 -12.66 4.55 -5.35
C THR A 38 -12.02 3.58 -6.32
N GLU A 39 -11.05 2.78 -5.86
CA GLU A 39 -10.46 1.73 -6.67
C GLU A 39 -11.53 0.74 -7.12
N THR A 40 -11.81 0.81 -8.41
CA THR A 40 -12.69 -0.14 -9.07
C THR A 40 -12.01 -1.52 -9.09
N PRO A 41 -12.76 -2.61 -9.29
CA PRO A 41 -12.16 -3.92 -9.52
C PRO A 41 -11.07 -3.92 -10.60
N ALA A 42 -11.19 -3.06 -11.62
CA ALA A 42 -10.20 -2.90 -12.68
C ALA A 42 -8.89 -2.30 -12.18
N ASP A 43 -8.94 -1.32 -11.28
CA ASP A 43 -7.74 -0.70 -10.69
C ASP A 43 -6.96 -1.72 -9.86
N LYS A 44 -7.66 -2.58 -9.12
CA LYS A 44 -7.06 -3.67 -8.35
C LYS A 44 -6.40 -4.73 -9.23
N LEU A 45 -7.07 -5.11 -10.34
CA LEU A 45 -6.49 -6.04 -11.31
C LEU A 45 -5.23 -5.48 -11.96
N LYS A 46 -5.22 -4.18 -12.26
CA LYS A 46 -4.05 -3.50 -12.82
C LYS A 46 -2.88 -3.48 -11.82
N ALA A 47 -3.14 -3.13 -10.56
CA ALA A 47 -2.12 -3.15 -9.51
C ALA A 47 -1.54 -4.55 -9.30
N LEU A 48 -2.38 -5.60 -9.35
CA LEU A 48 -1.92 -6.99 -9.25
C LEU A 48 -1.01 -7.37 -10.43
N ALA A 49 -1.41 -7.05 -11.66
CA ALA A 49 -0.61 -7.32 -12.85
C ALA A 49 0.73 -6.57 -12.86
N GLU A 50 0.77 -5.32 -12.37
CA GLU A 50 2.01 -4.55 -12.24
C GLU A 50 2.95 -5.15 -11.19
N LEU A 51 2.43 -5.64 -10.06
CA LEU A 51 3.21 -6.33 -9.04
C LEU A 51 3.80 -7.64 -9.55
N GLU A 52 3.02 -8.45 -10.26
CA GLU A 52 3.50 -9.69 -10.90
C GLU A 52 4.58 -9.40 -11.94
N PHE A 53 4.41 -8.34 -12.75
CA PHE A 53 5.41 -7.91 -13.72
C PHE A 53 6.71 -7.45 -13.07
N GLN A 54 6.63 -6.75 -11.93
CA GLN A 54 7.82 -6.39 -11.14
C GLN A 54 8.48 -7.63 -10.53
N GLN A 55 7.70 -8.61 -10.09
CA GLN A 55 8.21 -9.86 -9.53
C GLN A 55 8.92 -10.71 -10.60
N GLY A 56 8.47 -10.68 -11.85
CA GLY A 56 9.16 -11.28 -13.00
C GLY A 56 10.49 -10.61 -13.39
N LYS A 57 10.81 -9.43 -12.85
CA LYS A 57 12.14 -8.80 -12.95
C LYS A 57 13.06 -9.15 -11.78
N MET A 58 12.52 -9.83 -10.77
CA MET A 58 13.24 -10.38 -9.61
C MET A 58 13.30 -11.92 -9.71
N CYS A 59 13.50 -12.46 -10.91
CA CYS A 59 13.99 -13.82 -11.06
C CYS A 59 15.52 -13.78 -11.06
N ALA A 60 16.13 -14.62 -10.21
CA ALA A 60 17.58 -14.73 -9.99
C ALA A 60 18.37 -15.12 -11.25
#